data_AF-A0A1B1UL00-F1
#
_entry.id   AF-A0A1B1UL00-F1
#
_cell.length_a   1.000
_cell.length_b   1.000
_cell.length_c   1.000
_cell.angle_alpha   90.00
_cell.angle_beta   90.00
_cell.angle_gamma   90.00
#
_symmetry.space_group_name_H-M   'P 1'
#
loop_
_entity.id
_entity.type
_entity.pdbx_description
1 polymer ?
#
loop_
_entity_poly.entity_id
_entity_poly.type
_entity_poly.pdbx_seq_one_letter_code
_entity_poly.pdbx_strand_id
1 'polypeptide(L)'
;MKRASHRQLAVPAAMALFAAASGLISLANAQTFGSSYTSTAPKDCQTVGKPEADGSTTQVCPGKSGLVVLISEGDLRETVSVGRNRETAAKEPAAEAWFGPFNSTGHTVEWRAVDGRPFAIIQRWLIADNNDLDKTGSPITKPMLAVTRLPPGPVCHVAYIDGQANRNPNELARQAADEFARDFKCGKDEVKVIGERGRAVELAKR
;
A
#
# COMPACT_ATOMS: atom_id res chain seq x y z
N MET A 1 68.98 64.56 -3.98
CA MET A 1 68.06 65.71 -3.83
C MET A 1 66.73 65.22 -3.27
N LYS A 2 66.25 65.88 -2.20
CA LYS A 2 64.85 65.98 -1.71
C LYS A 2 64.12 64.70 -1.19
N ARG A 3 64.02 64.64 0.16
CA ARG A 3 62.80 64.52 1.05
C ARG A 3 61.53 63.88 0.43
N ALA A 4 60.71 63.07 1.11
CA ALA A 4 60.51 62.80 2.54
C ALA A 4 59.63 61.55 2.76
N SER A 5 59.76 60.96 3.96
CA SER A 5 58.70 60.46 4.86
C SER A 5 57.68 59.44 4.35
N HIS A 6 57.67 58.24 4.94
CA HIS A 6 56.40 57.66 5.40
C HIS A 6 56.56 56.88 6.71
N ARG A 7 55.58 57.14 7.59
CA ARG A 7 55.41 56.71 8.98
C ARG A 7 55.28 55.19 9.09
N GLN A 8 55.83 54.66 10.19
CA GLN A 8 55.49 53.34 10.71
C GLN A 8 54.01 53.28 11.10
N LEU A 9 53.31 52.24 10.66
CA LEU A 9 52.04 51.80 11.22
C LEU A 9 52.10 50.28 11.34
N ALA A 10 52.03 49.81 12.58
CA ALA A 10 51.97 48.41 12.97
C ALA A 10 50.70 47.76 12.41
N VAL A 11 50.81 46.52 11.94
CA VAL A 11 49.67 45.66 11.63
C VAL A 11 49.70 44.50 12.64
N PRO A 12 48.62 44.26 13.40
CA PRO A 12 48.58 43.23 14.43
C PRO A 12 48.43 41.84 13.80
N ALA A 13 49.03 40.85 14.44
CA ALA A 13 48.89 39.44 14.10
C ALA A 13 47.43 39.00 14.30
N ALA A 14 46.76 38.67 13.19
CA ALA A 14 45.45 38.02 13.23
C ALA A 14 45.64 36.50 13.43
N MET A 15 45.43 36.04 14.66
CA MET A 15 45.26 34.61 14.99
C MET A 15 43.99 34.10 14.31
N ALA A 16 44.14 33.26 13.28
CA ALA A 16 43.04 32.54 12.67
C ALA A 16 42.64 31.36 13.57
N LEU A 17 41.53 31.49 14.31
CA LEU A 17 40.88 30.36 14.96
C LEU A 17 40.24 29.46 13.89
N PHE A 18 40.82 28.29 13.64
CA PHE A 18 40.15 27.19 12.96
C PHE A 18 39.09 26.59 13.90
N ALA A 19 37.83 27.03 13.77
CA ALA A 19 36.71 26.38 14.43
C ALA A 19 36.41 25.05 13.73
N ALA A 20 36.83 23.94 14.33
CA ALA A 20 36.44 22.59 13.90
C ALA A 20 34.93 22.38 14.18
N ALA A 21 34.10 22.60 13.17
CA ALA A 21 32.70 22.21 13.21
C ALA A 21 32.60 20.69 13.07
N SER A 22 32.65 19.98 14.20
CA SER A 22 32.31 18.57 14.27
C SER A 22 30.80 18.40 14.01
N GLY A 23 30.43 18.25 12.74
CA GLY A 23 29.06 17.94 12.35
C GLY A 23 28.63 16.62 12.99
N LEU A 24 27.61 16.68 13.84
CA LEU A 24 26.87 15.52 14.30
C LEU A 24 26.18 14.89 13.08
N ILE A 25 26.82 13.90 12.46
CA ILE A 25 26.19 13.09 11.42
C ILE A 25 25.17 12.21 12.15
N SER A 26 23.93 12.66 12.22
CA SER A 26 22.81 11.80 12.59
C SER A 26 22.77 10.63 11.60
N LEU A 27 23.08 9.43 12.06
CA LEU A 27 22.78 8.19 11.35
C LEU A 27 21.25 8.10 11.23
N ALA A 28 20.70 8.64 10.15
CA ALA A 28 19.33 8.38 9.75
C ALA A 28 19.24 6.87 9.49
N ASN A 29 18.63 6.13 10.41
CA ASN A 29 18.41 4.71 10.26
C ASN A 29 17.30 4.55 9.21
N ALA A 30 17.69 4.38 7.94
CA ALA A 30 16.75 4.19 6.85
C ALA A 30 16.00 2.88 7.11
N GLN A 31 14.72 2.98 7.50
CA GLN A 31 13.86 1.81 7.61
C GLN A 31 13.85 1.11 6.26
N THR A 32 14.40 -0.11 6.22
CA THR A 32 14.45 -0.88 4.98
C THR A 32 13.13 -1.59 4.82
N PHE A 33 12.29 -1.07 3.93
CA PHE A 33 11.05 -1.72 3.57
C PHE A 33 11.30 -2.84 2.56
N GLY A 34 10.72 -4.02 2.81
CA GLY A 34 10.82 -5.19 1.95
C GLY A 34 9.47 -5.58 1.36
N SER A 35 9.50 -6.11 0.13
CA SER A 35 8.35 -6.79 -0.49
C SER A 35 8.58 -8.29 -0.53
N SER A 36 7.54 -9.04 -0.25
CA SER A 36 7.49 -10.49 -0.52
C SER A 36 6.11 -10.86 -1.04
N TYR A 37 5.97 -12.03 -1.66
CA TYR A 37 4.75 -12.38 -2.37
C TYR A 37 4.18 -13.72 -1.90
N THR A 38 2.86 -13.82 -1.90
CA THR A 38 2.12 -15.09 -1.81
C THR A 38 1.09 -15.18 -2.92
N SER A 39 0.71 -16.41 -3.25
CA SER A 39 -0.36 -16.68 -4.20
C SER A 39 -1.71 -16.71 -3.51
N THR A 40 -2.71 -16.20 -4.21
CA THR A 40 -4.14 -16.38 -3.91
C THR A 40 -4.87 -17.01 -5.08
N ALA A 41 -4.14 -17.71 -5.97
CA ALA A 41 -4.78 -18.50 -7.02
C ALA A 41 -5.67 -19.58 -6.37
N PRO A 42 -6.85 -19.90 -6.92
CA PRO A 42 -7.79 -20.84 -6.28
C PRO A 42 -7.18 -22.18 -5.88
N LYS A 43 -6.27 -22.73 -6.69
CA LYS A 43 -5.57 -23.99 -6.42
C LYS A 43 -4.64 -23.96 -5.20
N ASP A 44 -4.20 -22.77 -4.79
CA ASP A 44 -3.27 -22.57 -3.67
C ASP A 44 -4.04 -22.25 -2.36
N CYS A 45 -5.36 -22.12 -2.44
CA CYS A 45 -6.24 -21.76 -1.34
C CYS A 45 -7.13 -22.95 -0.94
N GLN A 46 -7.52 -22.98 0.33
CA GLN A 46 -8.48 -23.95 0.83
C GLN A 46 -9.88 -23.34 0.86
N THR A 47 -10.82 -23.91 0.12
CA THR A 47 -12.25 -23.58 0.25
C THR A 47 -12.76 -24.03 1.62
N VAL A 48 -13.47 -23.15 2.31
CA VAL A 48 -14.03 -23.40 3.63
C VAL A 48 -15.55 -23.38 3.57
N GLY A 49 -16.17 -24.32 4.28
CA GLY A 49 -17.62 -24.48 4.27
C GLY A 49 -18.12 -25.26 3.04
N LYS A 50 -19.43 -25.44 2.97
CA LYS A 50 -20.08 -25.87 1.73
C LYS A 50 -20.41 -24.61 0.92
N PRO A 51 -20.35 -24.65 -0.42
CA PRO A 51 -20.93 -23.59 -1.23
C PRO A 51 -22.36 -23.32 -0.74
N GLU A 52 -22.67 -22.05 -0.49
CA GLU A 52 -24.02 -21.69 -0.09
C GLU A 52 -24.97 -21.82 -1.29
N ALA A 53 -26.27 -21.85 -1.02
CA ALA A 53 -27.28 -22.02 -2.06
C ALA A 53 -27.27 -20.88 -3.09
N ASP A 54 -26.77 -19.71 -2.70
CA ASP A 54 -26.59 -18.54 -3.56
C ASP A 54 -25.29 -18.56 -4.39
N GLY A 55 -24.48 -19.61 -4.24
CA GLY A 55 -23.21 -19.77 -4.93
C GLY A 55 -22.03 -19.07 -4.25
N SER A 56 -22.22 -18.44 -3.09
CA SER A 56 -21.13 -17.79 -2.37
C SER A 56 -20.06 -18.78 -1.92
N THR A 57 -18.81 -18.31 -1.91
CA THR A 57 -17.65 -19.11 -1.53
C THR A 57 -16.76 -18.35 -0.56
N THR A 58 -16.02 -19.09 0.26
CA THR A 58 -14.98 -18.52 1.11
C THR A 58 -13.73 -19.37 1.02
N GLN A 59 -12.60 -18.73 0.78
CA GLN A 59 -11.30 -19.36 0.60
C GLN A 59 -10.28 -18.79 1.59
N VAL A 60 -9.46 -19.65 2.15
CA VAL A 60 -8.34 -19.29 3.02
C VAL A 60 -7.05 -19.61 2.29
N CYS A 61 -6.25 -18.60 2.01
CA CYS A 61 -4.99 -18.71 1.28
C CYS A 61 -3.78 -18.53 2.23
N PRO A 62 -2.65 -19.19 1.95
CA PRO A 62 -1.41 -18.98 2.69
C PRO A 62 -0.96 -17.50 2.67
N GLY A 63 -0.62 -16.98 3.85
CA GLY A 63 -0.04 -15.64 4.00
C GLY A 63 1.40 -15.67 4.53
N LYS A 64 1.83 -14.57 5.16
CA LYS A 64 3.17 -14.40 5.75
C LYS A 64 3.10 -14.26 7.26
N SER A 65 4.16 -14.67 7.95
CA SER A 65 4.35 -14.42 9.38
C SER A 65 3.19 -14.90 10.26
N GLY A 66 2.61 -16.07 9.92
CA GLY A 66 1.47 -16.65 10.63
C GLY A 66 0.13 -15.96 10.37
N LEU A 67 0.05 -15.15 9.30
CA LEU A 67 -1.20 -14.59 8.79
C LEU A 67 -1.72 -15.44 7.63
N VAL A 68 -3.04 -15.39 7.43
CA VAL A 68 -3.77 -15.97 6.30
C VAL A 68 -4.50 -14.86 5.56
N VAL A 69 -4.72 -15.06 4.26
CA VAL A 69 -5.60 -14.20 3.46
C VAL A 69 -6.95 -14.90 3.35
N LEU A 70 -8.01 -14.19 3.71
CA LEU A 70 -9.39 -14.64 3.57
C LEU A 70 -9.99 -13.94 2.36
N ILE A 71 -10.45 -14.71 1.38
CA ILE A 71 -11.21 -14.21 0.23
C ILE A 71 -12.62 -14.76 0.33
N SER A 72 -13.61 -13.89 0.37
CA SER A 72 -15.01 -14.26 0.33
C SER A 72 -15.62 -13.70 -0.95
N GLU A 73 -16.37 -14.53 -1.66
CA GLU A 73 -17.11 -14.13 -2.86
C GLU A 73 -18.60 -14.33 -2.62
N GLY A 74 -19.38 -13.29 -2.89
CA GLY A 74 -20.84 -13.34 -2.91
C GLY A 74 -21.37 -12.31 -3.89
N ASP A 75 -22.40 -12.68 -4.66
CA ASP A 75 -22.96 -11.85 -5.75
C ASP A 75 -21.87 -11.27 -6.68
N LEU A 76 -20.93 -12.14 -7.11
CA LEU A 76 -19.82 -11.82 -8.02
C LEU A 76 -18.93 -10.65 -7.56
N ARG A 77 -18.81 -10.49 -6.24
CA ARG A 77 -17.93 -9.51 -5.60
C ARG A 77 -17.07 -10.20 -4.57
N GLU A 78 -15.79 -9.93 -4.66
CA GLU A 78 -14.84 -10.40 -3.66
C GLU A 78 -14.69 -9.38 -2.53
N THR A 79 -14.48 -9.87 -1.33
CA THR A 79 -13.83 -9.12 -0.24
C THR A 79 -12.55 -9.84 0.14
N VAL A 80 -11.54 -9.06 0.54
CA VAL A 80 -10.26 -9.61 0.98
C VAL A 80 -9.89 -9.05 2.35
N SER A 81 -9.68 -9.97 3.29
CA SER A 81 -9.22 -9.67 4.64
C SER A 81 -8.01 -10.50 5.01
N VAL A 82 -7.33 -10.11 6.10
CA VAL A 82 -6.14 -10.79 6.62
C VAL A 82 -6.30 -10.97 8.12
N GLY A 83 -5.88 -12.13 8.63
CA GLY A 83 -5.95 -12.42 10.06
C GLY A 83 -4.98 -13.53 10.46
N ARG A 84 -4.91 -13.84 11.75
CA ARG A 84 -4.11 -14.99 12.27
C ARG A 84 -4.72 -16.33 11.87
N ASN A 85 -6.02 -16.32 11.61
CA ASN A 85 -6.83 -17.43 11.15
C ASN A 85 -8.07 -16.86 10.45
N ARG A 86 -8.90 -17.75 9.90
CA ARG A 86 -10.15 -17.38 9.23
C ARG A 86 -11.07 -16.56 10.14
N GLU A 87 -11.26 -16.99 11.38
CA GLU A 87 -12.23 -16.39 12.31
C GLU A 87 -11.87 -14.95 12.68
N THR A 88 -10.58 -14.65 12.77
CA THR A 88 -10.09 -13.29 13.03
C THR A 88 -10.16 -12.45 11.76
N ALA A 89 -9.74 -12.98 10.60
CA ALA A 89 -9.82 -12.28 9.33
C ALA A 89 -11.27 -11.88 8.98
N ALA A 90 -12.24 -12.76 9.23
CA ALA A 90 -13.66 -12.53 8.95
C ALA A 90 -14.30 -11.42 9.79
N LYS A 91 -13.65 -10.96 10.87
CA LYS A 91 -14.16 -9.91 11.77
C LYS A 91 -13.51 -8.55 11.53
N GLU A 92 -12.53 -8.48 10.64
CA GLU A 92 -11.84 -7.24 10.34
C GLU A 92 -12.68 -6.38 9.38
N PRO A 93 -12.57 -5.04 9.44
CA PRO A 93 -13.28 -4.15 8.52
C PRO A 93 -13.07 -4.45 7.03
N ALA A 94 -11.90 -4.99 6.65
CA ALA A 94 -11.62 -5.38 5.27
C ALA A 94 -12.50 -6.54 4.76
N ALA A 95 -13.04 -7.39 5.64
CA ALA A 95 -13.98 -8.44 5.24
C ALA A 95 -15.33 -7.87 4.75
N GLU A 96 -15.64 -6.62 5.09
CA GLU A 96 -16.84 -5.87 4.69
C GLU A 96 -16.52 -4.79 3.65
N ALA A 97 -15.29 -4.73 3.16
CA ALA A 97 -14.87 -3.77 2.15
C ALA A 97 -15.18 -4.28 0.74
N TRP A 98 -16.35 -3.91 0.23
CA TRP A 98 -16.82 -4.25 -1.12
C TRP A 98 -16.95 -3.01 -2.03
N PHE A 99 -17.04 -3.27 -3.34
CA PHE A 99 -17.24 -2.27 -4.39
C PHE A 99 -18.61 -2.43 -5.05
N GLY A 100 -19.23 -1.31 -5.45
CA GLY A 100 -20.53 -1.30 -6.14
C GLY A 100 -20.58 -2.28 -7.32
N PRO A 101 -19.66 -2.17 -8.30
CA PRO A 101 -19.58 -3.10 -9.42
C PRO A 101 -19.07 -4.49 -9.05
N PHE A 102 -19.35 -5.46 -9.92
CA PHE A 102 -18.70 -6.78 -9.88
C PHE A 102 -17.19 -6.62 -9.94
N ASN A 103 -16.49 -7.49 -9.22
CA ASN A 103 -15.06 -7.39 -9.08
C ASN A 103 -14.43 -8.72 -8.71
N SER A 104 -13.14 -8.82 -9.00
CA SER A 104 -12.30 -9.92 -8.56
C SER A 104 -10.90 -9.42 -8.26
N THR A 105 -10.13 -10.24 -7.56
CA THR A 105 -8.74 -9.94 -7.25
C THR A 105 -7.76 -10.68 -8.16
N GLY A 106 -6.61 -10.06 -8.39
CA GLY A 106 -5.45 -10.76 -8.92
C GLY A 106 -4.93 -11.80 -7.93
N HIS A 107 -4.36 -12.88 -8.46
CA HIS A 107 -3.92 -14.04 -7.69
C HIS A 107 -2.58 -13.84 -6.94
N THR A 108 -2.14 -12.61 -6.73
CA THR A 108 -0.87 -12.32 -6.06
C THR A 108 -1.06 -11.22 -5.05
N VAL A 109 -0.65 -11.50 -3.82
CA VAL A 109 -0.60 -10.54 -2.73
C VAL A 109 0.85 -10.16 -2.50
N GLU A 110 1.14 -8.88 -2.59
CA GLU A 110 2.42 -8.33 -2.16
C GLU A 110 2.32 -7.92 -0.68
N TRP A 111 3.25 -8.41 0.14
CA TRP A 111 3.37 -8.10 1.55
C TRP A 111 4.47 -7.07 1.74
N ARG A 112 4.11 -5.91 2.32
CA ARG A 112 5.06 -4.87 2.72
C ARG A 112 5.46 -5.07 4.17
N ALA A 113 6.77 -5.11 4.40
CA ALA A 113 7.34 -5.44 5.70
C ALA A 113 8.50 -4.53 6.09
N VAL A 114 8.71 -4.35 7.39
CA VAL A 114 9.92 -3.78 7.99
C VAL A 114 10.50 -4.84 8.91
N ASP A 115 11.80 -5.12 8.80
CA ASP A 115 12.50 -6.17 9.56
C ASP A 115 11.79 -7.55 9.48
N GLY A 116 11.25 -7.89 8.29
CA GLY A 116 10.53 -9.15 8.06
C GLY A 116 9.13 -9.23 8.69
N ARG A 117 8.65 -8.17 9.35
CA ARG A 117 7.30 -8.09 9.91
C ARG A 117 6.37 -7.35 8.94
N PRO A 118 5.36 -8.03 8.35
CA PRO A 118 4.40 -7.39 7.47
C PRO A 118 3.54 -6.35 8.20
N PHE A 119 3.30 -5.20 7.57
CA PHE A 119 2.44 -4.14 8.09
C PHE A 119 1.36 -3.70 7.08
N ALA A 120 1.47 -4.10 5.82
CA ALA A 120 0.46 -3.89 4.79
C ALA A 120 0.50 -5.01 3.74
N ILE A 121 -0.61 -5.18 3.03
CA ILE A 121 -0.65 -5.88 1.75
C ILE A 121 -1.01 -4.92 0.62
N ILE A 122 -0.58 -5.27 -0.59
CA ILE A 122 -0.97 -4.63 -1.83
C ILE A 122 -1.52 -5.72 -2.73
N GLN A 123 -2.73 -5.53 -3.23
CA GLN A 123 -3.37 -6.49 -4.13
C GLN A 123 -4.03 -5.77 -5.31
N ARG A 124 -3.95 -6.40 -6.48
CA ARG A 124 -4.65 -5.93 -7.67
C ARG A 124 -6.11 -6.34 -7.61
N TRP A 125 -6.98 -5.42 -7.95
CA TRP A 125 -8.40 -5.59 -8.15
C TRP A 125 -8.75 -5.33 -9.61
N LEU A 126 -9.73 -6.05 -10.13
CA LEU A 126 -10.33 -5.86 -11.44
C LEU A 126 -11.78 -5.45 -11.20
N ILE A 127 -12.10 -4.18 -11.46
CA ILE A 127 -13.44 -3.62 -11.22
C ILE A 127 -14.18 -3.54 -12.55
N ALA A 128 -15.34 -4.18 -12.66
CA ALA A 128 -16.16 -4.14 -13.88
C ALA A 128 -16.69 -2.73 -14.15
N ASP A 129 -16.55 -2.25 -15.38
CA ASP A 129 -17.18 -1.00 -15.83
C ASP A 129 -18.42 -1.31 -16.67
N ASN A 130 -19.60 -1.25 -16.06
CA ASN A 130 -20.86 -1.56 -16.75
C ASN A 130 -21.20 -0.57 -17.88
N ASN A 131 -20.50 0.57 -17.95
CA ASN A 131 -20.67 1.55 -19.02
C ASN A 131 -19.66 1.38 -20.17
N ASP A 132 -18.70 0.46 -20.03
CA ASP A 132 -17.68 0.19 -21.04
C ASP A 132 -17.68 -1.31 -21.36
N LEU A 133 -18.36 -1.67 -22.45
CA LEU A 133 -18.60 -3.05 -22.84
C LEU A 133 -17.66 -3.47 -23.96
N ASP A 134 -17.21 -4.72 -23.91
CA ASP A 134 -16.50 -5.34 -25.03
C ASP A 134 -17.46 -5.69 -26.19
N LYS A 135 -16.89 -6.27 -27.25
CA LYS A 135 -17.65 -6.65 -28.46
C LYS A 135 -18.73 -7.70 -28.21
N THR A 136 -18.68 -8.40 -27.09
CA THR A 136 -19.66 -9.42 -26.68
C THR A 136 -20.74 -8.85 -25.76
N GLY A 137 -20.64 -7.56 -25.40
CA GLY A 137 -21.54 -6.91 -24.45
C GLY A 137 -21.14 -7.14 -22.99
N SER A 138 -19.95 -7.69 -22.72
CA SER A 138 -19.46 -7.96 -21.36
C SER A 138 -18.71 -6.74 -20.80
N PRO A 139 -18.89 -6.37 -19.52
CA PRO A 139 -18.15 -5.26 -18.93
C PRO A 139 -16.63 -5.42 -19.00
N ILE A 140 -15.94 -4.39 -19.46
CA ILE A 140 -14.47 -4.33 -19.43
C ILE A 140 -14.04 -3.99 -18.01
N THR A 141 -13.11 -4.77 -17.47
CA THR A 141 -12.58 -4.51 -16.14
C THR A 141 -11.47 -3.46 -16.15
N LYS A 142 -11.46 -2.63 -15.11
CA LYS A 142 -10.47 -1.58 -14.87
C LYS A 142 -9.57 -1.99 -13.70
N PRO A 143 -8.25 -2.07 -13.88
CA PRO A 143 -7.36 -2.53 -12.83
C PRO A 143 -7.10 -1.43 -11.81
N MET A 144 -7.13 -1.79 -10.53
CA MET A 144 -6.78 -0.94 -9.40
C MET A 144 -5.85 -1.69 -8.46
N LEU A 145 -4.94 -1.01 -7.75
CA LEU A 145 -4.26 -1.60 -6.60
C LEU A 145 -4.89 -1.06 -5.33
N ALA A 146 -5.25 -1.95 -4.41
CA ALA A 146 -5.64 -1.59 -3.06
C ALA A 146 -4.49 -1.88 -2.10
N VAL A 147 -4.18 -0.90 -1.27
CA VAL A 147 -3.30 -1.04 -0.10
C VAL A 147 -4.18 -1.30 1.11
N THR A 148 -3.89 -2.36 1.85
CA THR A 148 -4.62 -2.72 3.07
C THR A 148 -3.64 -2.79 4.24
N ARG A 149 -3.92 -2.08 5.34
CA ARG A 149 -3.08 -2.14 6.54
C ARG A 149 -3.29 -3.45 7.31
N LEU A 150 -2.29 -3.87 8.06
CA LEU A 150 -2.30 -5.09 8.87
C LEU A 150 -2.29 -4.79 10.38
N PRO A 151 -2.43 -5.82 11.26
CA PRO A 151 -2.27 -5.68 12.70
C PRO A 151 -0.95 -4.98 13.09
N PRO A 152 -0.89 -4.26 14.22
CA PRO A 152 -1.69 -4.46 15.44
C PRO A 152 -3.04 -3.71 15.51
N GLY A 153 -3.37 -2.85 14.55
CA GLY A 153 -4.71 -2.24 14.43
C GLY A 153 -5.63 -3.05 13.52
N PRO A 154 -6.89 -2.62 13.33
CA PRO A 154 -7.80 -3.30 12.42
C PRO A 154 -7.26 -3.34 10.99
N VAL A 155 -7.69 -4.34 10.22
CA VAL A 155 -7.34 -4.52 8.82
C VAL A 155 -8.39 -3.79 7.96
N CYS A 156 -7.95 -2.82 7.19
CA CYS A 156 -8.82 -2.04 6.30
C CYS A 156 -8.02 -1.45 5.12
N HIS A 157 -8.73 -1.04 4.07
CA HIS A 157 -8.11 -0.33 2.96
C HIS A 157 -7.61 1.05 3.38
N VAL A 158 -6.43 1.40 2.87
CA VAL A 158 -5.67 2.62 3.17
C VAL A 158 -5.62 3.51 1.94
N ALA A 159 -5.36 2.92 0.77
CA ALA A 159 -5.19 3.66 -0.47
C ALA A 159 -5.61 2.84 -1.69
N TYR A 160 -6.06 3.57 -2.71
CA TYR A 160 -6.35 3.07 -4.06
C TYR A 160 -5.48 3.77 -5.10
N ILE A 161 -4.98 2.99 -6.04
CA ILE A 161 -4.12 3.44 -7.13
C ILE A 161 -4.72 2.92 -8.43
N ASP A 162 -5.04 3.82 -9.35
CA ASP A 162 -5.54 3.42 -10.67
C ASP A 162 -4.40 2.75 -11.46
N GLY A 163 -4.65 1.53 -11.92
CA GLY A 163 -3.65 0.72 -12.59
C GLY A 163 -3.41 1.09 -14.07
N GLN A 164 -4.34 1.83 -14.69
CA GLN A 164 -4.23 2.25 -16.10
C GLN A 164 -3.76 3.70 -16.23
N ALA A 165 -4.23 4.59 -15.35
CA ALA A 165 -3.85 6.01 -15.40
C ALA A 165 -2.39 6.24 -15.01
N ASN A 166 -1.82 5.39 -14.14
CA ASN A 166 -0.47 5.57 -13.64
C ASN A 166 0.54 4.69 -14.39
N ARG A 167 1.70 5.25 -14.74
CA ARG A 167 2.79 4.50 -15.40
C ARG A 167 3.49 3.49 -14.48
N ASN A 168 3.55 3.78 -13.18
CA ASN A 168 4.25 3.00 -12.16
C ASN A 168 3.35 2.67 -10.95
N PRO A 169 2.16 2.06 -11.16
CA PRO A 169 1.14 1.94 -10.12
C PRO A 169 1.60 1.09 -8.93
N ASN A 170 2.44 0.07 -9.16
CA ASN A 170 2.97 -0.77 -8.08
C ASN A 170 3.91 0.03 -7.15
N GLU A 171 4.73 0.92 -7.71
CA GLU A 171 5.64 1.75 -6.91
C GLU A 171 4.86 2.76 -6.07
N LEU A 172 3.84 3.41 -6.66
CA LEU A 172 2.92 4.29 -5.93
C LEU A 172 2.20 3.56 -4.78
N ALA A 173 1.78 2.31 -5.01
CA ALA A 173 1.14 1.50 -3.98
C ALA A 173 2.10 1.16 -2.83
N ARG A 174 3.38 0.89 -3.13
CA ARG A 174 4.42 0.66 -2.10
C ARG A 174 4.67 1.91 -1.28
N GLN A 175 4.84 3.05 -1.94
CA GLN A 175 5.03 4.34 -1.27
C GLN A 175 3.84 4.65 -0.35
N ALA A 176 2.62 4.46 -0.85
CA ALA A 176 1.40 4.66 -0.05
C ALA A 176 1.33 3.72 1.16
N ALA A 177 1.73 2.45 1.00
CA ALA A 177 1.82 1.53 2.11
C ALA A 177 2.83 2.00 3.17
N ASP A 178 4.06 2.28 2.73
CA ASP A 178 5.19 2.63 3.60
C ASP A 178 4.92 3.92 4.40
N GLU A 179 4.25 4.89 3.79
CA GLU A 179 3.93 6.20 4.36
C GLU A 179 2.69 6.17 5.27
N PHE A 180 1.61 5.49 4.85
CA PHE A 180 0.31 5.66 5.52
C PHE A 180 -0.16 4.45 6.33
N ALA A 181 0.19 3.21 5.95
CA ALA A 181 -0.54 2.04 6.43
C ALA A 181 -0.42 1.80 7.95
N ARG A 182 0.74 2.11 8.54
CA ARG A 182 0.98 1.88 9.99
C ARG A 182 0.13 2.81 10.87
N ASP A 183 -0.02 4.06 10.44
CA ASP A 183 -0.69 5.12 11.20
C ASP A 183 -2.17 5.33 10.82
N PHE A 184 -2.61 4.71 9.71
CA PHE A 184 -3.98 4.82 9.23
C PHE A 184 -5.01 4.28 10.23
N LYS A 185 -6.03 5.08 10.54
CA LYS A 185 -7.08 4.76 11.51
C LYS A 185 -8.33 4.25 10.79
N CYS A 186 -8.49 2.93 10.76
CA CYS A 186 -9.68 2.29 10.19
C CYS A 186 -10.98 2.87 10.81
N GLY A 187 -11.95 3.17 9.94
CA GLY A 187 -13.24 3.75 10.33
C GLY A 187 -13.19 5.24 10.70
N LYS A 188 -12.03 5.89 10.63
CA LYS A 188 -11.86 7.33 10.89
C LYS A 188 -11.24 8.07 9.72
N ASP A 189 -10.15 7.51 9.18
CA ASP A 189 -9.46 8.09 8.04
C ASP A 189 -10.14 7.68 6.74
N GLU A 190 -10.20 8.60 5.77
CA GLU A 190 -10.70 8.31 4.43
C GLU A 190 -9.65 7.57 3.60
N VAL A 191 -10.10 6.59 2.81
CA VAL A 191 -9.23 5.86 1.87
C VAL A 191 -8.64 6.85 0.86
N LYS A 192 -7.32 6.84 0.75
CA LYS A 192 -6.58 7.77 -0.10
C LYS A 192 -6.64 7.34 -1.56
N VAL A 193 -6.55 8.31 -2.47
CA VAL A 193 -6.26 8.04 -3.89
C VAL A 193 -4.87 8.58 -4.19
N ILE A 194 -3.98 7.72 -4.65
CA ILE A 194 -2.57 8.06 -4.88
C ILE A 194 -2.26 7.99 -6.37
N GLY A 195 -1.55 9.00 -6.87
CA GLY A 195 -1.26 9.18 -8.28
C GLY A 195 -2.40 9.79 -9.09
N GLU A 196 -2.33 9.63 -10.41
CA GLU A 196 -3.36 10.04 -11.34
C GLU A 196 -4.65 9.25 -11.09
N ARG A 197 -5.77 9.97 -11.11
CA ARG A 197 -7.11 9.40 -10.94
C ARG A 197 -7.57 8.86 -12.27
N GLY A 198 -8.07 7.63 -12.28
CA GLY A 198 -8.67 7.01 -13.46
C GLY A 198 -9.96 6.29 -13.13
N ARG A 199 -10.50 5.63 -14.15
CA ARG A 199 -11.82 5.01 -14.12
C ARG A 199 -11.96 3.93 -13.04
N ALA A 200 -10.91 3.16 -12.76
CA ALA A 200 -10.98 2.09 -11.77
C ALA A 200 -11.25 2.66 -10.36
N VAL A 201 -10.61 3.79 -10.04
CA VAL A 201 -10.78 4.46 -8.74
C VAL A 201 -12.13 5.19 -8.66
N GLU A 202 -12.65 5.72 -9.77
CA GLU A 202 -14.00 6.30 -9.81
C GLU A 202 -15.06 5.24 -9.49
N LEU A 203 -14.93 4.05 -10.08
CA LEU A 203 -15.83 2.91 -9.84
C LEU A 203 -15.72 2.35 -8.42
N ALA A 204 -14.56 2.48 -7.79
CA ALA A 204 -14.29 1.99 -6.44
C ALA A 204 -14.78 2.93 -5.32
N LYS A 205 -15.15 4.17 -5.65
CA LYS A 205 -15.72 5.11 -4.68
C LYS A 205 -17.18 4.74 -4.39
N ARG A 206 -17.51 4.75 -3.10
CA ARG A 206 -18.89 4.65 -2.60
C ARG A 206 -19.62 5.96 -2.82
#